data_AF-A0A7C2Q8L5-F1
#
_entry.id   AF-A0A7C2Q8L5-F1
#
_cell.length_a   1.000
_cell.length_b   1.000
_cell.length_c   1.000
_cell.angle_alpha   90.00
_cell.angle_beta   90.00
_cell.angle_gamma   90.00
#
_symmetry.space_group_name_H-M   'P 1'
#
loop_
_entity.id
_entity.type
_entity.pdbx_description
1 polymer ?
#
loop_
_entity_poly.entity_id
_entity_poly.type
_entity_poly.pdbx_seq_one_letter_code
_entity_poly.pdbx_strand_id
1 'polypeptide(L)' 'MGLGIGLVGLPNVGKSTTFNALTKAQNAESANYPFCTIEPNKAVVPVPDKRLDELAKIVNPERIQHSTLDFVDIAGLV' A
#
# COMPACT_ATOMS: atom_id res chain seq x y z
N MET A 1 -7.16 -7.84 12.82
CA MET A 1 -7.74 -7.36 11.55
C MET A 1 -7.54 -5.85 11.54
N GLY A 2 -6.58 -5.34 10.77
CA GLY A 2 -6.29 -3.90 10.68
C GLY A 2 -7.28 -3.20 9.74
N LEU A 3 -7.34 -1.86 9.83
CA LEU A 3 -8.10 -1.03 8.88
C LEU A 3 -7.40 -1.07 7.51
N GLY A 4 -8.12 -1.47 6.47
CA GLY A 4 -7.64 -1.47 5.09
C GLY A 4 -8.26 -0.34 4.26
N ILE A 5 -7.50 0.16 3.29
CA ILE A 5 -7.92 1.21 2.36
C ILE A 5 -7.98 0.61 0.95
N GLY A 6 -9.17 0.64 0.33
CA GLY A 6 -9.37 0.19 -1.05
C GLY A 6 -9.17 1.32 -2.04
N LEU A 7 -8.33 1.12 -3.07
CA LEU A 7 -8.27 1.99 -4.23
C LEU A 7 -9.36 1.59 -5.22
N VAL A 8 -10.25 2.52 -5.54
CA VAL A 8 -11.39 2.32 -6.44
C VAL A 8 -11.35 3.35 -7.55
N GLY A 9 -11.66 2.94 -8.76
CA GLY A 9 -11.72 3.82 -9.92
C GLY A 9 -12.18 3.09 -11.18
N LEU A 10 -12.57 3.85 -12.19
CA LEU A 10 -12.89 3.34 -13.51
C LEU A 10 -11.65 2.71 -14.18
N PRO A 11 -11.83 1.89 -15.22
CA PRO A 11 -10.71 1.38 -16.01
C PRO A 11 -9.81 2.51 -16.53
N ASN A 12 -8.49 2.28 -16.54
CA ASN A 12 -7.47 3.16 -17.12
C ASN A 12 -7.30 4.56 -16.49
N VAL A 13 -7.84 4.83 -15.29
CA VAL A 13 -7.65 6.13 -14.59
C VAL A 13 -6.31 6.25 -13.84
N GLY A 14 -5.38 5.30 -14.02
CA GLY A 14 -4.08 5.28 -13.33
C GLY A 14 -4.09 4.65 -11.93
N LYS A 15 -5.15 3.90 -11.57
CA LYS A 15 -5.28 3.20 -10.27
C LYS A 15 -4.05 2.35 -9.93
N SER A 16 -3.62 1.49 -10.86
CA SER A 16 -2.46 0.61 -10.67
C SER A 16 -1.13 1.39 -10.66
N THR A 17 -1.06 2.53 -11.33
CA THR A 17 0.10 3.43 -11.27
C THR A 17 0.23 4.05 -9.88
N THR A 18 -0.86 4.54 -9.30
CA THR A 18 -0.88 5.08 -7.93
C THR A 18 -0.56 3.99 -6.90
N PHE A 19 -1.12 2.79 -7.07
CA PHE A 19 -0.78 1.64 -6.23
C PHE A 19 0.73 1.36 -6.27
N ASN A 20 1.33 1.26 -7.45
CA ASN A 20 2.76 0.99 -7.59
C ASN A 20 3.64 2.09 -6.98
N ALA A 21 3.23 3.35 -7.09
CA ALA A 21 3.93 4.46 -6.48
C ALA A 21 3.90 4.41 -4.94
N LEU A 22 2.75 4.06 -4.36
CA LEU A 22 2.58 3.91 -2.90
C LEU A 22 3.39 2.75 -2.34
N THR A 23 3.54 1.68 -3.12
CA THR A 23 4.16 0.42 -2.67
C THR A 23 5.64 0.32 -3.01
N LYS A 24 6.19 1.31 -3.75
CA LYS A 24 7.57 1.31 -4.28
C LYS A 24 7.95 -0.04 -4.93
N ALA A 25 6.96 -0.66 -5.58
CA ALA A 25 7.05 -1.93 -6.31
C ALA A 25 7.75 -3.08 -5.56
N GLN A 26 7.03 -3.72 -4.63
CA GLN A 26 7.02 -5.18 -4.65
C GLN A 26 6.12 -5.63 -5.80
N ASN A 27 6.68 -5.74 -7.01
CA ASN A 27 6.17 -6.49 -8.17
C ASN A 27 4.65 -6.61 -8.30
N ALA A 28 3.92 -5.51 -8.51
CA ALA A 28 2.58 -5.64 -9.07
C ALA A 28 2.75 -5.95 -10.57
N GLU A 29 2.85 -7.25 -10.90
CA GLU A 29 2.84 -7.70 -12.28
C GLU A 29 1.52 -7.28 -12.92
N SER A 30 1.59 -6.38 -13.90
CA SER A 30 0.47 -6.06 -14.78
C SER A 30 0.32 -7.20 -15.78
N ALA A 31 -0.30 -8.30 -15.33
CA ALA A 31 -0.61 -9.43 -16.16
C ALA A 31 -2.11 -9.44 -16.50
N ASN A 32 -2.43 -9.27 -17.79
CA ASN A 32 -3.79 -9.33 -18.31
C ASN A 32 -4.27 -10.80 -18.37
N TYR A 33 -4.81 -11.34 -17.28
CA TYR A 33 -5.43 -12.68 -17.28
C TYR A 33 -6.94 -12.60 -16.97
N PRO A 34 -7.84 -12.84 -17.94
CA PRO A 34 -9.26 -12.51 -17.79
C PRO A 34 -10.12 -13.46 -16.93
N PHE A 35 -9.57 -14.51 -16.29
CA PHE A 35 -10.42 -15.56 -15.66
C PHE A 35 -9.86 -16.25 -14.40
N CYS A 36 -8.91 -15.65 -13.68
CA CYS A 36 -8.52 -16.15 -12.35
C CYS A 36 -9.03 -15.22 -11.25
N THR A 37 -9.40 -15.79 -10.10
CA THR A 37 -9.64 -15.03 -8.86
C THR A 37 -8.30 -14.41 -8.45
N ILE A 38 -8.03 -13.19 -8.91
CA ILE A 38 -6.82 -12.44 -8.57
C ILE A 38 -6.97 -12.04 -7.11
N GLU A 39 -6.14 -12.59 -6.21
CA GLU A 39 -6.00 -12.01 -4.87
C GLU A 39 -5.70 -10.52 -5.06
N PRO A 40 -6.54 -9.62 -4.51
CA PRO A 40 -6.39 -8.20 -4.80
C PRO A 40 -5.01 -7.75 -4.36
N ASN A 41 -4.31 -6.99 -5.22
CA ASN A 41 -2.95 -6.55 -4.90
C ASN A 41 -3.00 -5.81 -3.56
N LYS A 42 -2.39 -6.42 -2.53
CA LYS A 42 -2.33 -5.86 -1.18
C LYS A 42 -0.93 -5.38 -0.90
N ALA A 43 -0.81 -4.22 -0.29
CA ALA A 43 0.47 -3.72 0.15
C ALA A 43 0.39 -3.05 1.51
N VAL A 44 1.47 -3.20 2.28
CA VAL A 44 1.61 -2.62 3.60
C VAL A 44 2.54 -1.42 3.48
N VAL A 45 2.02 -0.23 3.76
CA VAL A 45 2.77 1.02 3.63
C VAL A 45 2.98 1.63 5.01
N PRO A 46 4.22 1.94 5.42
CA PRO A 46 4.48 2.62 6.68
C PRO A 46 3.97 4.07 6.61
N VAL A 47 3.32 4.51 7.69
CA VAL A 47 2.85 5.89 7.83
C VAL A 47 4.04 6.75 8.26
N PRO A 48 4.47 7.74 7.48
CA PRO A 48 5.56 8.63 7.85
C PRO A 48 5.14 9.48 9.05
N ASP A 49 5.95 9.47 10.12
CA ASP A 49 5.68 10.24 11.33
C ASP A 49 6.97 10.84 11.92
N LYS A 50 7.17 12.14 11.68
CA LYS A 50 8.34 12.89 12.16
C LYS A 50 8.47 12.89 13.68
N ARG A 51 7.38 12.66 14.42
CA ARG A 51 7.40 12.62 15.89
C ARG A 51 8.17 11.41 16.40
N LEU A 52 8.11 10.29 15.66
CA LEU A 52 8.90 9.10 16.00
C LEU A 52 10.40 9.37 15.87
N ASP A 53 10.80 10.14 14.87
CA ASP A 53 12.20 10.56 14.69
C ASP A 53 12.68 11.46 15.83
N GLU A 54 11.86 12.43 16.26
CA GLU A 54 12.20 13.30 17.40
C GLU A 54 12.27 12.51 18.71
N LEU A 55 11.35 11.58 18.94
CA LEU A 55 11.41 10.70 20.11
C LEU A 55 12.66 9.81 20.07
N ALA A 56 13.01 9.26 18.91
CA ALA A 56 14.18 8.42 18.76
C ALA A 56 15.49 9.13 19.14
N LYS A 57 15.60 10.45 18.91
CA LYS A 57 16.74 11.25 19.37
C LYS A 57 16.83 11.36 20.90
N ILE A 58 15.70 11.28 21.60
CA ILE A 58 15.64 11.41 23.07
C ILE A 58 15.93 10.06 23.74
N VAL A 59 15.31 8.98 23.27
CA VAL A 59 15.38 7.65 23.91
C VAL A 59 16.38 6.70 23.29
N ASN A 60 16.97 7.02 22.14
CA ASN A 60 17.95 6.20 21.40
C ASN A 60 17.58 4.70 21.31
N PRO A 61 16.42 4.37 20.69
CA PRO A 61 15.94 2.99 20.63
C PRO A 61 16.76 2.15 19.64
N GLU A 62 16.77 0.83 19.82
CA GLU A 62 17.39 -0.11 18.88
C GLU A 62 16.76 -0.04 17.47
N ARG A 63 15.45 0.27 17.38
CA ARG A 63 14.73 0.45 16.12
C ARG A 63 13.53 1.38 16.25
N ILE A 64 13.20 2.07 15.16
CA ILE A 64 11.97 2.87 15.04
C ILE A 64 10.92 2.06 14.29
N GLN A 65 9.79 1.77 14.93
CA GLN A 65 8.70 1.02 14.31
C GLN A 65 7.54 1.95 13.96
N HIS A 66 7.29 2.11 12.66
CA HIS A 66 6.20 2.93 12.16
C HIS A 66 4.88 2.16 12.21
N SER A 67 3.77 2.89 12.37
CA SER A 67 2.45 2.33 12.12
C SER A 67 2.28 2.03 10.63
N THR A 68 1.49 1.03 10.28
CA THR A 68 1.33 0.56 8.90
C THR A 68 -0.13 0.61 8.47
N LEU A 69 -0.36 0.91 7.20
CA LEU A 69 -1.68 0.84 6.57
C LEU A 69 -1.68 -0.21 5.46
N ASP A 70 -2.78 -0.93 5.36
CA ASP A 70 -3.03 -1.91 4.32
C ASP A 70 -3.74 -1.23 3.14
N PHE A 71 -3.10 -1.17 1.98
CA PHE A 71 -3.72 -0.74 0.72
C PHE A 71 -4.13 -1.95 -0.11
N VAL A 72 -5.32 -1.89 -0.69
CA VAL A 72 -5.88 -2.95 -1.54
C VAL A 72 -6.25 -2.35 -2.88
N ASP A 73 -5.70 -2.86 -3.96
CA ASP A 73 -6.13 -2.52 -5.31
C ASP A 73 -7.42 -3.28 -5.65
N ILE A 74 -8.55 -2.60 -5.71
CA ILE A 74 -9.83 -3.22 -6.04
C ILE A 74 -9.97 -3.28 -7.56
N ALA A 75 -10.37 -4.44 -8.08
CA ALA A 75 -10.69 -4.60 -9.50
C ALA A 75 -11.70 -3.54 -9.95
N GLY A 76 -11.54 -3.02 -11.17
CA GLY A 76 -12.36 -1.91 -11.67
C GLY A 76 -13.86 -2.21 -11.51
N LEU A 77 -14.60 -1.20 -11.05
CA LEU A 77 -16.06 -1.22 -11.13
C LEU A 77 -16.43 -1.17 -12.62
N VAL A 78 -16.99 -2.26 -13.13
CA VAL A 78 -17.55 -2.34 -14.49
C VAL A 78 -18.99 -1.86 -14.45
#